data_AF-A0A380FIE0-F1
#
_entry.id   AF-A0A380FIE0-F1
#
_cell.length_a   1.000
_cell.length_b   1.000
_cell.length_c   1.000
_cell.angle_alpha   90.00
_cell.angle_beta   90.00
_cell.angle_gamma   90.00
#
_symmetry.space_group_name_H-M   'P 1'
#
loop_
_entity.id
_entity.type
_entity.pdbx_description
1 polymer ?
#
loop_
_entity_poly.entity_id
_entity_poly.type
_entity_poly.pdbx_seq_one_letter_code
_entity_poly.pdbx_strand_id
1 'polypeptide(L)'
;MLKRLKEKSNDEKIMNVMNKRIGFIFGVIVFIFAIIVLRLGYLQIAQGSHYKQLIKNSENLTINEAVPRGRILDRNGKVLVDNASKKAITYTRGRKTTQAEVLKTAKSLSDLIKMDTDKITDRDKQDYWIQIHPNKAKDLMRTNSKCLMMVVFLKMIMMKLCIKR
;
A
#
# COMPACT_ATOMS: atom_id res chain seq x y z
N MET A 1 -58.91 -33.19 -53.38
CA MET A 1 -58.70 -32.15 -52.36
C MET A 1 -57.40 -31.41 -52.67
N LEU A 2 -57.40 -30.52 -53.67
CA LEU A 2 -56.18 -29.82 -54.11
C LEU A 2 -55.96 -28.58 -53.24
N LYS A 3 -54.91 -28.60 -52.42
CA LYS A 3 -54.40 -27.43 -51.70
C LYS A 3 -53.96 -26.40 -52.74
N ARG A 4 -54.68 -25.27 -52.84
CA ARG A 4 -54.19 -24.11 -53.58
C ARG A 4 -52.87 -23.66 -52.93
N LEU A 5 -51.76 -23.84 -53.63
CA LEU A 5 -50.52 -23.18 -53.29
C LEU A 5 -50.75 -21.69 -53.55
N LYS A 6 -50.94 -20.92 -52.48
CA LYS A 6 -51.06 -19.46 -52.52
C LYS A 6 -49.74 -18.91 -53.07
N GLU A 7 -49.74 -18.54 -54.34
CA GLU A 7 -48.61 -17.88 -54.98
C GLU A 7 -48.42 -16.52 -54.30
N LYS A 8 -47.36 -16.39 -53.49
CA LYS A 8 -47.03 -15.13 -52.80
C LYS A 8 -46.73 -14.06 -53.85
N SER A 9 -47.44 -12.94 -53.79
CA SER A 9 -47.28 -11.81 -54.71
C SER A 9 -45.83 -11.32 -54.71
N ASN A 10 -45.37 -10.78 -55.85
CA ASN A 10 -44.00 -10.27 -55.98
C ASN A 10 -43.66 -9.21 -54.91
N ASP A 11 -44.65 -8.43 -54.46
CA ASP A 11 -44.47 -7.44 -53.38
C ASP A 11 -44.14 -8.10 -52.03
N GLU A 12 -44.79 -9.21 -51.66
CA GLU A 12 -44.45 -9.95 -50.44
C GLU A 12 -43.05 -10.59 -50.51
N LYS A 13 -42.61 -11.00 -51.70
CA LYS A 13 -41.25 -11.51 -51.91
C LYS A 13 -40.22 -10.39 -51.77
N ILE A 14 -40.47 -9.22 -52.37
CA ILE A 14 -39.59 -8.05 -52.28
C ILE A 14 -39.47 -7.58 -50.83
N MET A 15 -40.59 -7.47 -50.11
CA MET A 15 -40.58 -7.07 -48.69
C MET A 15 -39.83 -8.08 -47.80
N ASN A 16 -39.98 -9.39 -48.04
CA ASN A 16 -39.22 -10.41 -47.31
C ASN A 16 -37.72 -10.37 -47.62
N VAL A 17 -37.34 -10.12 -48.88
CA VAL A 17 -35.92 -9.97 -49.26
C VAL A 17 -35.32 -8.73 -48.61
N MET A 18 -36.06 -7.61 -48.60
CA MET A 18 -35.62 -6.36 -47.96
C MET A 18 -35.50 -6.51 -46.44
N ASN A 19 -36.49 -7.10 -45.77
CA ASN A 19 -36.45 -7.35 -44.32
C ASN A 19 -35.31 -8.31 -43.93
N LYS A 20 -35.00 -9.32 -44.76
CA LYS A 20 -33.84 -10.20 -44.53
C LYS A 20 -32.50 -9.46 -44.65
N ARG A 21 -32.36 -8.53 -45.61
CA ARG A 21 -31.16 -7.70 -45.77
C ARG A 21 -30.96 -6.75 -44.59
N ILE A 22 -32.03 -6.06 -44.15
CA ILE A 22 -32.01 -5.19 -42.97
C ILE A 22 -31.68 -6.01 -41.70
N GLY A 23 -32.33 -7.15 -41.50
CA GLY A 23 -32.08 -8.00 -40.33
C GLY A 23 -30.65 -8.54 -40.28
N PHE A 24 -30.07 -8.87 -41.44
CA PHE A 24 -28.68 -9.29 -41.55
C PHE A 24 -27.71 -8.17 -41.14
N ILE A 25 -27.90 -6.95 -41.67
CA ILE A 25 -27.06 -5.79 -41.32
C ILE A 25 -27.17 -5.46 -39.83
N PHE A 26 -28.38 -5.49 -39.27
CA PHE A 26 -28.60 -5.26 -37.84
C PHE A 26 -27.88 -6.31 -36.97
N GLY A 27 -27.93 -7.59 -37.37
CA GLY A 27 -27.19 -8.66 -36.69
C GLY A 27 -25.68 -8.44 -36.69
N VAL A 28 -25.10 -7.99 -37.81
CA VAL A 28 -23.66 -7.68 -37.91
C VAL A 28 -23.27 -6.54 -36.98
N ILE A 29 -24.08 -5.47 -36.93
CA ILE A 29 -23.82 -4.33 -36.04
C ILE A 29 -23.85 -4.78 -34.57
N VAL A 30 -24.89 -5.52 -34.16
CA VAL A 30 -25.00 -6.05 -32.79
C VAL A 30 -23.81 -6.95 -32.44
N PHE A 31 -23.36 -7.78 -33.39
CA PHE A 31 -22.20 -8.65 -33.19
C PHE A 31 -20.91 -7.86 -32.95
N ILE A 32 -20.66 -6.80 -33.73
CA ILE A 32 -19.50 -5.91 -33.54
C ILE A 32 -19.57 -5.23 -32.17
N PHE A 33 -20.74 -4.72 -31.78
CA PHE A 33 -20.92 -4.11 -30.47
C PHE A 33 -20.71 -5.11 -29.32
N ALA A 34 -21.16 -6.36 -29.46
CA ALA A 34 -20.93 -7.40 -28.46
C ALA A 34 -19.43 -7.66 -28.24
N ILE A 35 -18.62 -7.69 -29.31
CA ILE A 35 -17.16 -7.84 -29.21
C ILE A 35 -16.53 -6.66 -28.46
N ILE A 36 -16.95 -5.43 -28.75
CA ILE A 36 -16.43 -4.22 -28.09
C ILE A 36 -16.76 -4.24 -26.59
N VAL A 37 -18.00 -4.56 -26.22
CA VAL A 37 -18.43 -4.63 -24.81
C VAL A 37 -17.65 -5.72 -24.06
N LEU A 38 -17.46 -6.90 -24.66
CA LEU A 38 -16.64 -7.97 -24.07
C LEU A 38 -15.17 -7.55 -23.90
N ARG A 39 -14.60 -6.83 -24.88
CA ARG A 39 -13.22 -6.33 -24.81
C ARG A 39 -13.04 -5.32 -23.70
N LEU A 40 -14.00 -4.40 -23.52
CA LEU A 40 -14.02 -3.43 -22.43
C LEU A 40 -14.19 -4.12 -21.07
N GLY A 41 -15.09 -5.10 -20.98
CA GLY A 41 -15.28 -5.90 -19.76
C GLY A 41 -14.02 -6.66 -19.36
N TYR A 42 -13.31 -7.26 -20.34
CA TYR A 42 -12.02 -7.90 -20.10
C TYR A 42 -10.97 -6.91 -19.57
N LEU A 43 -10.87 -5.72 -20.18
CA LEU A 43 -9.91 -4.70 -19.76
C LEU A 43 -10.19 -4.20 -18.33
N GLN A 44 -11.48 -4.04 -17.97
CA GLN A 44 -11.90 -3.56 -16.66
C GLN A 44 -11.78 -4.63 -15.55
N ILE A 45 -12.16 -5.89 -15.80
CA ILE A 45 -12.16 -6.94 -14.77
C ILE A 45 -10.80 -7.64 -14.64
N ALA A 46 -10.15 -7.98 -15.76
CA ALA A 46 -8.91 -8.78 -15.72
C ALA A 46 -7.65 -7.91 -15.52
N GLN A 47 -7.61 -6.71 -16.11
CA GLN A 47 -6.44 -5.82 -16.02
C GLN A 47 -6.65 -4.63 -15.10
N GLY A 48 -7.84 -4.44 -14.51
CA GLY A 48 -8.12 -3.32 -13.62
C GLY A 48 -7.20 -3.27 -12.40
N SER A 49 -6.84 -4.41 -11.81
CA SER A 49 -5.88 -4.49 -10.70
C SER A 49 -4.45 -4.12 -11.14
N HIS A 50 -4.04 -4.58 -12.32
CA HIS A 50 -2.72 -4.31 -12.89
C HIS A 50 -2.54 -2.83 -13.26
N TYR A 51 -3.53 -2.19 -13.90
CA TYR A 51 -3.48 -0.75 -14.16
C TYR A 51 -3.60 0.09 -12.89
N LYS A 52 -4.37 -0.35 -11.89
CA LYS A 52 -4.42 0.32 -10.59
C LYS A 52 -3.07 0.24 -9.85
N GLN A 53 -2.35 -0.86 -9.99
CA GLN A 53 -1.01 -1.02 -9.44
C GLN A 53 0.01 -0.20 -10.24
N LEU A 54 -0.07 -0.21 -11.57
CA LEU A 54 0.76 0.66 -12.42
C LEU A 54 0.54 2.13 -12.10
N ILE A 55 -0.69 2.60 -11.90
CA ILE A 55 -0.97 3.98 -11.50
C ILE A 55 -0.41 4.26 -10.10
N LYS A 56 -0.58 3.37 -9.13
CA LYS A 56 0.04 3.52 -7.79
C LYS A 56 1.57 3.53 -7.82
N ASN A 57 2.17 2.82 -8.77
CA ASN A 57 3.63 2.79 -8.97
C ASN A 57 4.12 3.95 -9.84
N SER A 58 3.27 4.48 -10.74
CA SER A 58 3.56 5.59 -11.68
C SER A 58 3.16 6.95 -11.12
N GLU A 59 2.42 6.98 -10.00
CA GLU A 59 2.57 7.98 -8.94
C GLU A 59 3.97 7.83 -8.31
N ASN A 60 4.99 7.78 -9.18
CA ASN A 60 6.31 8.22 -8.89
C ASN A 60 6.10 9.61 -8.32
N LEU A 61 6.21 9.68 -6.99
CA LEU A 61 6.66 10.85 -6.27
C LEU A 61 7.54 11.61 -7.25
N THR A 62 7.05 12.75 -7.73
CA THR A 62 7.88 13.67 -8.48
C THR A 62 8.96 14.02 -7.48
N ILE A 63 10.08 13.30 -7.53
CA ILE A 63 11.24 13.60 -6.71
C ILE A 63 11.78 14.85 -7.38
N ASN A 64 11.17 15.97 -7.00
CA ASN A 64 11.78 17.26 -7.11
C ASN A 64 13.08 17.09 -6.33
N GLU A 65 14.17 16.82 -7.04
CA GLU A 65 15.48 16.87 -6.45
C GLU A 65 15.61 18.28 -5.88
N ALA A 66 15.59 18.37 -4.56
CA ALA A 66 15.72 19.64 -3.88
C ALA A 66 17.11 20.18 -4.23
N VAL A 67 17.13 21.17 -5.11
CA VAL A 67 18.38 21.83 -5.48
C VAL A 67 18.98 22.44 -4.20
N PRO A 68 20.30 22.27 -3.96
CA PRO A 68 20.93 22.88 -2.80
C PRO A 68 20.74 24.41 -2.84
N ARG A 69 20.39 24.98 -1.69
CA ARG A 69 20.25 26.45 -1.50
C ARG A 69 21.60 27.15 -1.71
N GLY A 70 21.58 28.46 -2.02
CA GLY A 70 22.80 29.28 -2.00
C GLY A 70 23.42 29.32 -0.60
N ARG A 71 24.76 29.37 -0.53
CA ARG A 71 25.50 29.53 0.73
C ARG A 71 25.35 30.96 1.24
N ILE A 72 25.22 31.13 2.56
CA ILE A 72 25.15 32.46 3.19
C ILE A 72 26.54 32.82 3.69
N LEU A 73 27.06 33.96 3.23
CA LEU A 73 28.38 34.48 3.55
C LEU A 73 28.24 35.76 4.38
N ASP A 74 29.12 35.94 5.36
CA ASP A 74 29.31 37.23 6.05
C ASP A 74 30.06 38.24 5.13
N ARG A 75 30.10 39.52 5.50
CA ARG A 75 30.81 40.60 4.79
C ARG A 75 32.29 40.30 4.52
N ASN A 76 32.90 39.45 5.35
CA ASN A 76 34.29 39.00 5.25
C ASN A 76 34.45 37.71 4.42
N GLY A 77 33.39 37.24 3.75
CA GLY A 77 33.41 36.01 2.94
C GLY A 77 33.39 34.71 3.75
N LYS A 78 33.15 34.75 5.06
CA LYS A 78 33.04 33.55 5.90
C LYS A 78 31.66 32.90 5.73
N VAL A 79 31.62 31.61 5.42
CA VAL A 79 30.38 30.84 5.31
C VAL A 79 29.75 30.69 6.70
N LEU A 80 28.52 31.17 6.85
CA LEU A 80 27.73 31.03 8.08
C LEU A 80 26.76 29.85 7.99
N VAL A 81 26.21 29.59 6.81
CA VAL A 81 25.26 28.49 6.55
C VAL A 81 25.61 27.83 5.22
N ASP A 82 25.79 26.51 5.25
CA ASP A 82 26.04 25.67 4.08
C ASP A 82 25.08 24.47 4.09
N ASN A 83 24.88 23.86 2.92
CA ASN A 83 24.10 22.64 2.79
C ASN A 83 25.01 21.42 2.93
N ALA A 84 24.58 20.44 3.72
CA ALA A 84 25.20 19.13 3.77
C ALA A 84 24.15 18.08 3.37
N SER A 85 24.48 17.29 2.34
CA SER A 85 23.65 16.14 1.94
C SER A 85 23.71 15.07 3.03
N LYS A 86 22.68 15.01 3.87
CA LYS A 86 22.54 13.99 4.91
C LYS A 86 21.59 12.90 4.46
N LYS A 87 22.03 11.64 4.59
CA LYS A 87 21.17 10.48 4.35
C LYS A 87 20.20 10.32 5.53
N ALA A 88 18.90 10.38 5.26
CA ALA A 88 17.86 10.11 6.25
C ALA A 88 17.43 8.64 6.15
N ILE A 89 17.54 7.91 7.27
CA ILE A 89 17.09 6.52 7.36
C ILE A 89 15.81 6.52 8.19
N THR A 90 14.69 6.17 7.56
CA THR A 90 13.37 6.16 8.20
C THR A 90 12.89 4.73 8.34
N TYR A 91 12.46 4.35 9.55
CA TYR A 91 11.85 3.04 9.81
C TYR A 91 10.33 3.18 9.92
N THR A 92 9.59 2.53 9.02
CA THR A 92 8.13 2.47 9.07
C THR A 92 7.68 1.11 9.57
N ARG A 93 7.04 1.07 10.74
CA ARG A 93 6.53 -0.18 11.33
C ARG A 93 5.26 -0.64 10.61
N GLY A 94 5.24 -1.89 10.16
CA GLY A 94 4.03 -2.52 9.63
C GLY A 94 3.03 -2.85 10.74
N ARG A 95 1.72 -2.84 10.42
CA ARG A 95 0.64 -3.11 11.40
C ARG A 95 0.73 -4.49 12.08
N LYS A 96 1.43 -5.45 11.47
CA LYS A 96 1.61 -6.82 11.99
C LYS A 96 3.00 -7.09 12.58
N THR A 97 3.89 -6.10 12.61
CA THR A 97 5.29 -6.32 13.04
C THR A 97 5.36 -6.49 14.56
N THR A 98 5.96 -7.60 14.98
CA THR A 98 6.15 -7.95 16.40
C THR A 98 7.36 -7.22 17.00
N GLN A 99 7.37 -7.05 18.32
CA GLN A 99 8.48 -6.38 19.02
C GLN A 99 9.83 -7.10 18.81
N ALA A 100 9.82 -8.43 18.69
CA ALA A 100 11.01 -9.25 18.45
C ALA A 100 11.61 -8.99 17.06
N GLU A 101 10.78 -8.82 16.04
CA GLU A 101 11.24 -8.50 14.67
C GLU A 101 11.86 -7.10 14.60
N VAL A 102 11.30 -6.14 15.34
CA VAL A 102 11.89 -4.79 15.45
C VAL A 102 13.28 -4.87 16.07
N LEU A 103 13.44 -5.64 17.16
CA LEU A 103 14.73 -5.78 17.85
C LEU A 103 15.77 -6.50 16.98
N LYS A 104 15.36 -7.52 16.21
CA LYS A 104 16.22 -8.18 15.23
C LYS A 104 16.70 -7.21 14.14
N THR A 105 15.78 -6.40 13.62
CA THR A 105 16.08 -5.39 12.59
C THR A 105 17.04 -4.33 13.14
N ALA A 106 16.78 -3.84 14.35
CA ALA A 106 17.65 -2.88 15.04
C ALA A 106 19.07 -3.43 15.26
N LYS A 107 19.20 -4.72 15.61
CA LYS A 107 20.51 -5.38 15.76
C LYS A 107 21.26 -5.47 14.44
N SER A 108 20.59 -5.81 13.35
CA SER A 108 21.23 -5.78 12.02
C SER A 108 21.65 -4.36 11.61
N LEU A 109 20.88 -3.34 11.99
CA LEU A 109 21.19 -1.94 11.70
C LEU A 109 22.35 -1.39 12.54
N SER A 110 22.51 -1.82 13.79
CA SER A 110 23.58 -1.34 14.68
C SER A 110 24.97 -1.69 14.18
N ASP A 111 25.11 -2.80 13.43
CA ASP A 111 26.39 -3.22 12.86
C ASP A 111 26.81 -2.32 11.67
N LEU A 112 25.83 -1.68 11.02
CA LEU A 112 26.01 -0.88 9.81
C LEU A 112 26.13 0.62 10.09
N ILE A 113 25.55 1.10 11.20
CA ILE A 113 25.38 2.54 11.49
C ILE A 113 25.80 2.83 12.92
N LYS A 114 26.66 3.84 13.11
CA LYS A 114 26.96 4.38 14.44
C LYS A 114 25.89 5.42 14.82
N MET A 115 25.25 5.22 15.97
CA MET A 115 24.33 6.19 16.57
C MET A 115 24.88 6.70 17.89
N ASP A 116 24.58 7.97 18.17
CA ASP A 116 24.90 8.60 19.43
C ASP A 116 23.95 8.14 20.54
N THR A 117 24.46 7.90 21.74
CA THR A 117 23.71 7.36 22.88
C THR A 117 23.07 8.44 23.77
N ASP A 118 23.36 9.71 23.50
CA ASP A 118 22.95 10.85 24.33
C ASP A 118 21.43 11.01 24.51
N LYS A 119 20.63 10.42 23.61
CA LYS A 119 19.16 10.50 23.64
C LYS A 119 18.48 9.34 24.38
N ILE A 120 19.23 8.39 24.93
CA ILE A 120 18.67 7.19 25.56
C ILE A 120 18.26 7.51 27.01
N THR A 121 16.98 7.33 27.34
CA THR A 121 16.48 7.54 28.71
C THR A 121 16.74 6.31 29.60
N ASP A 122 16.76 6.51 30.92
CA ASP A 122 16.95 5.39 31.85
C ASP A 122 15.82 4.36 31.80
N ARG A 123 14.60 4.79 31.45
CA ARG A 123 13.48 3.88 31.18
C ARG A 123 13.77 2.98 29.98
N ASP A 124 14.33 3.52 28.90
CA ASP A 124 14.63 2.73 27.69
C ASP A 124 15.66 1.64 27.99
N LYS A 125 16.66 1.92 28.84
CA LYS A 125 17.64 0.93 29.30
C LYS A 125 16.96 -0.21 30.07
N GLN A 126 16.02 0.14 30.97
CA GLN A 126 15.26 -0.83 31.75
C GLN A 126 14.35 -1.69 30.86
N ASP A 127 13.61 -1.06 29.94
CA ASP A 127 12.71 -1.75 29.01
C ASP A 127 13.48 -2.66 28.04
N TYR A 128 14.66 -2.23 27.60
CA TYR A 128 15.58 -3.05 26.80
C TYR A 128 16.09 -4.25 27.59
N TRP A 129 16.49 -4.06 28.84
CA TRP A 129 16.97 -5.15 29.70
C TRP A 129 15.89 -6.21 29.96
N ILE A 130 14.64 -5.79 30.20
CA ILE A 130 13.48 -6.67 30.39
C ILE A 130 13.22 -7.51 29.13
N GLN A 131 13.39 -6.92 27.94
CA GLN A 131 13.19 -7.63 26.67
C GLN A 131 14.25 -8.72 26.43
N ILE A 132 15.51 -8.49 26.84
CA ILE A 132 16.59 -9.48 26.66
C ILE A 132 16.50 -10.61 27.70
N HIS A 133 16.03 -10.32 28.91
CA HIS A 133 16.00 -11.27 30.03
C HIS A 133 14.59 -11.53 30.57
N PRO A 134 13.69 -12.17 29.78
CA PRO A 134 12.30 -12.36 30.18
C PRO A 134 12.14 -13.21 31.45
N ASN A 135 13.01 -14.19 31.69
CA ASN A 135 12.92 -15.08 32.86
C ASN A 135 13.34 -14.36 34.15
N LYS A 136 14.48 -13.66 34.13
CA LYS A 136 14.95 -12.87 35.28
C LYS A 136 13.99 -11.72 35.60
N ALA A 137 13.41 -11.09 34.58
CA ALA A 137 12.38 -10.07 34.77
C ALA A 137 11.13 -10.65 35.45
N LYS A 138 10.67 -11.84 35.06
CA LYS A 138 9.55 -12.52 35.73
C LYS A 138 9.84 -12.86 37.18
N ASP A 139 11.06 -13.30 37.48
CA ASP A 139 11.47 -13.61 38.86
C ASP A 139 11.53 -12.35 39.74
N LEU A 140 12.10 -11.25 39.22
CA LEU A 140 12.11 -9.94 39.89
C LEU A 140 10.72 -9.35 40.10
N MET A 141 9.80 -9.58 39.16
CA MET A 141 8.40 -9.20 39.30
C MET A 141 7.70 -10.04 40.37
N ARG A 142 7.99 -11.36 40.45
CA ARG A 142 7.42 -12.28 41.47
C ARG A 142 7.81 -11.88 42.90
N THR A 143 9.06 -11.45 43.11
CA THR A 143 9.57 -11.10 44.44
C THR A 143 9.04 -9.74 44.94
N ASN A 144 8.78 -8.77 44.05
CA ASN A 144 8.27 -7.43 44.39
C ASN A 144 6.73 -7.30 44.33
N SER A 145 6.02 -8.43 44.31
CA SER A 145 4.70 -8.58 43.67
C SER A 145 3.47 -7.90 44.29
N LYS A 146 3.47 -7.33 45.50
CA LYS A 146 2.18 -6.81 46.02
C LYS A 146 1.75 -5.45 45.47
N CYS A 147 2.69 -4.57 45.07
CA CYS A 147 2.33 -3.20 44.63
C CYS A 147 2.67 -2.91 43.16
N LEU A 148 3.80 -3.41 42.65
CA LEU A 148 4.23 -3.11 41.27
C LEU A 148 3.45 -3.86 40.19
N MET A 149 2.91 -5.04 40.50
CA MET A 149 2.25 -5.90 39.52
C MET A 149 1.01 -5.21 38.92
N MET A 150 0.28 -4.43 39.72
CA MET A 150 -0.90 -3.69 39.24
C MET A 150 -0.52 -2.58 38.24
N VAL A 151 0.56 -1.84 38.50
CA VAL A 151 1.02 -0.74 37.63
C VAL A 151 1.54 -1.27 36.29
N VAL A 152 2.31 -2.37 36.31
CA VAL A 152 2.86 -2.98 35.09
C VAL A 152 1.78 -3.69 34.29
N PHE A 153 0.83 -4.37 34.95
CA PHE A 153 -0.30 -5.03 34.26
C PHE A 153 -1.22 -4.00 33.60
N LEU A 154 -1.52 -2.88 34.27
CA LEU A 154 -2.28 -1.78 33.66
C LEU A 154 -1.53 -1.17 32.47
N LYS A 155 -0.20 -1.04 32.55
CA LYS A 155 0.63 -0.54 31.45
C LYS A 155 0.72 -1.52 30.29
N MET A 156 0.77 -2.82 30.55
CA MET A 156 0.77 -3.85 29.51
C MET A 156 -0.61 -4.00 28.85
N ILE A 157 -1.70 -3.86 29.61
CA ILE A 157 -3.06 -3.76 29.09
C ILE A 157 -3.21 -2.51 28.23
N MET A 158 -2.77 -1.35 28.70
CA MET A 158 -2.80 -0.09 27.95
C MET A 158 -1.96 -0.16 26.68
N MET A 159 -0.79 -0.82 26.72
CA MET A 159 0.05 -0.99 25.54
C MET A 159 -0.58 -1.96 24.54
N LYS A 160 -1.23 -3.04 25.00
CA LYS A 160 -2.01 -3.93 24.12
C LYS A 160 -3.27 -3.25 23.56
N LEU A 161 -3.95 -2.38 24.32
CA LEU A 161 -5.09 -1.59 23.84
C LEU A 161 -4.67 -0.52 22.83
N CYS A 162 -3.52 0.13 23.04
CA CYS A 162 -2.99 1.14 22.12
C CYS A 162 -2.53 0.53 20.78
N ILE A 163 -2.02 -0.71 20.79
CA ILE A 163 -1.61 -1.44 19.59
C ILE A 163 -2.80 -1.99 18.78
N LYS A 164 -4.01 -2.05 19.35
CA LYS A 164 -5.21 -2.62 18.71
C LYS A 164 -6.20 -1.58 18.17
N ARG A 165 -5.83 -0.29 18.15
CA ARG A 165 -6.55 0.80 17.45
C ARG A 165 -5.87 1.15 16.13
#